data_AF-A0AA38GTJ0-F1
#
_entry.id   AF-A0AA38GTJ0-F1
#
_cell.length_a   1.000
_cell.length_b   1.000
_cell.length_c   1.000
_cell.angle_alpha   90.00
_cell.angle_beta   90.00
_cell.angle_gamma   90.00
#
_symmetry.space_group_name_H-M   'P 1'
#
loop_
_entity.id
_entity.type
_entity.pdbx_description
1 polymer ?
#
loop_
_entity_poly.entity_id
_entity_poly.type
_entity_poly.pdbx_seq_one_letter_code
_entity_poly.pdbx_strand_id
1 'polypeptide(L)'
;VFYQQKSYNPSMGMESLLETLISKASALQRSDRAGRTEPGKCFRLYTAWTYQNEMQDHGIPEIQRTNLSSVVITLKRLGIHDLMNFDFIDRPPAETIIRAQEELYALCTLNSNS
;
A
#
# COMPACT_ATOMS: atom_id res chain seq x y z
N VAL A 1 -17.00 -6.87 6.24
CA VAL A 1 -16.12 -5.85 6.89
C VAL A 1 -14.71 -5.90 6.33
N PHE A 2 -14.38 -6.93 5.57
CA PHE A 2 -13.05 -7.10 5.02
C PHE A 2 -12.92 -6.43 3.67
N TYR A 3 -11.68 -6.29 3.23
CA TYR A 3 -11.33 -5.99 1.86
C TYR A 3 -10.10 -6.83 1.46
N GLN A 4 -10.00 -7.11 0.17
CA GLN A 4 -8.81 -7.75 -0.36
C GLN A 4 -7.72 -6.69 -0.58
N GLN A 5 -6.56 -6.94 0.01
CA GLN A 5 -5.45 -6.01 0.01
C GLN A 5 -4.20 -6.70 -0.50
N LYS A 6 -3.50 -6.05 -1.41
CA LYS A 6 -2.16 -6.50 -1.81
C LYS A 6 -1.19 -6.30 -0.64
N SER A 7 -0.38 -7.32 -0.38
CA SER A 7 0.67 -7.30 0.62
C SER A 7 1.92 -7.91 0.02
N TYR A 8 3.01 -7.16 0.06
CA TYR A 8 4.32 -7.60 -0.40
C TYR A 8 5.16 -8.13 0.76
N ASN A 9 5.81 -9.28 0.56
CA ASN A 9 6.79 -9.82 1.50
C ASN A 9 8.21 -9.67 0.91
N PRO A 10 9.04 -8.73 1.41
CA PRO A 10 10.39 -8.50 0.91
C PRO A 10 11.32 -9.71 1.04
N SER A 11 11.12 -10.55 2.06
CA SER A 11 11.97 -11.73 2.28
C SER A 11 11.71 -12.83 1.25
N MET A 12 10.49 -12.92 0.72
CA MET A 12 10.11 -13.91 -0.30
C MET A 12 10.07 -13.32 -1.72
N GLY A 13 10.09 -11.99 -1.86
CA GLY A 13 9.99 -11.30 -3.15
C GLY A 13 8.61 -11.44 -3.82
N MET A 14 7.56 -11.86 -3.09
CA MET A 14 6.25 -12.13 -3.66
C MET A 14 5.16 -11.20 -3.12
N GLU A 15 4.21 -10.87 -3.99
CA GLU A 15 2.95 -10.22 -3.64
C GLU A 15 1.85 -11.25 -3.39
N SER A 16 1.09 -11.04 -2.32
CA SER A 16 -0.06 -11.85 -1.96
C SER A 16 -1.30 -10.98 -1.81
N LEU A 17 -2.47 -11.54 -2.11
CA LEU A 17 -3.75 -10.89 -1.86
C LEU A 17 -4.32 -11.42 -0.53
N LEU A 18 -4.29 -10.58 0.51
CA LEU A 18 -4.75 -10.95 1.84
C LEU A 18 -6.09 -10.31 2.16
N GLU A 19 -6.97 -11.08 2.78
CA GLU A 19 -8.17 -10.53 3.39
C GLU A 19 -7.79 -9.76 4.66
N THR A 20 -8.13 -8.47 4.71
CA THR A 20 -7.81 -7.59 5.84
C THR A 20 -9.02 -6.78 6.27
N LEU A 21 -9.04 -6.38 7.53
CA LEU A 21 -10.07 -5.48 8.07
C LEU A 21 -9.97 -4.11 7.41
N ILE A 22 -11.12 -3.51 7.08
CA ILE A 22 -11.16 -2.12 6.60
C ILE A 22 -10.74 -1.14 7.68
N SER A 23 -10.20 0.01 7.29
CA SER A 23 -9.98 1.14 8.18
C SER A 23 -11.30 1.83 8.57
N LYS A 24 -11.28 2.62 9.65
CA LYS A 24 -12.41 3.44 10.06
C LYS A 24 -12.79 4.46 9.00
N ALA A 25 -11.80 5.08 8.33
CA ALA A 25 -12.03 5.96 7.20
C ALA A 25 -12.79 5.27 6.05
N SER A 26 -12.40 4.05 5.68
CA SER A 26 -13.11 3.27 4.66
C SER A 26 -14.52 2.86 5.11
N ALA A 27 -14.69 2.52 6.39
CA ALA A 27 -16.01 2.22 6.94
C ALA A 27 -16.95 3.44 6.90
N LEU A 28 -16.44 4.63 7.21
CA LEU A 28 -17.17 5.89 7.13
C LEU A 28 -17.58 6.20 5.68
N GLN A 29 -16.64 6.11 4.74
CA GLN A 29 -16.91 6.31 3.32
C GLN A 29 -18.01 5.36 2.80
N ARG A 30 -18.06 4.12 3.29
CA ARG A 30 -19.12 3.16 2.95
C ARG A 30 -20.47 3.56 3.53
N SER A 31 -20.53 4.10 4.75
CA SER A 31 -21.78 4.64 5.30
C SER A 31 -22.25 5.90 4.59
N ASP A 32 -21.33 6.77 4.18
CA ASP A 32 -21.67 8.03 3.48
C ASP A 32 -22.37 7.77 2.14
N ARG A 33 -22.03 6.66 1.46
CA ARG A 33 -22.70 6.25 0.23
C ARG A 33 -24.20 5.97 0.41
N ALA A 34 -24.62 5.54 1.60
CA ALA A 34 -26.02 5.29 1.88
C ALA A 34 -26.82 6.59 2.03
N GLY A 35 -26.18 7.69 2.44
CA GLY A 35 -26.83 8.98 2.73
C GLY A 35 -26.68 10.04 1.64
N ARG A 36 -26.30 9.66 0.41
CA ARG A 36 -25.87 10.63 -0.62
C ARG A 36 -26.98 11.53 -1.16
N THR A 37 -28.21 11.02 -1.18
CA THR A 37 -29.38 11.74 -1.76
C THR A 37 -30.47 11.97 -0.73
N GLU A 38 -30.63 11.07 0.23
CA GLU A 38 -31.67 11.09 1.27
C GLU A 38 -31.11 10.45 2.55
N PRO A 39 -31.77 10.60 3.72
CA PRO A 39 -31.36 9.92 4.95
C PRO A 39 -31.30 8.40 4.79
N GLY A 40 -30.08 7.88 4.67
CA GLY A 40 -29.80 6.45 4.55
C GLY A 40 -29.49 5.78 5.88
N LYS A 41 -29.69 4.47 5.96
CA LYS A 41 -29.25 3.62 7.08
C LYS A 41 -28.13 2.71 6.62
N CYS A 42 -27.06 2.60 7.41
CA CYS A 42 -25.95 1.68 7.17
C CYS A 42 -25.87 0.67 8.31
N PHE A 43 -26.01 -0.62 8.01
CA PHE A 43 -25.89 -1.70 8.99
C PHE A 43 -24.46 -2.24 8.99
N ARG A 44 -23.82 -2.22 10.16
CA ARG A 44 -22.43 -2.67 10.36
C ARG A 44 -22.44 -4.03 11.04
N LEU A 45 -21.90 -5.07 10.38
CA LEU A 45 -21.84 -6.44 10.89
C LEU A 45 -20.61 -6.67 11.80
N TYR A 46 -20.32 -5.74 12.70
CA TYR A 46 -19.20 -5.79 13.64
C TYR A 46 -19.53 -4.97 14.88
N THR A 47 -18.89 -5.29 16.00
CA THR A 47 -19.14 -4.61 17.28
C THR A 47 -18.53 -3.21 17.30
N ALA A 48 -19.07 -2.34 18.16
CA ALA A 48 -18.46 -1.03 18.43
C ALA A 48 -17.04 -1.16 19.00
N TRP A 49 -16.77 -2.25 19.73
CA TRP A 49 -15.45 -2.54 20.27
C TRP A 49 -14.42 -2.82 19.17
N THR A 50 -14.75 -3.67 18.20
CA THR A 50 -13.91 -3.91 17.00
C THR A 50 -13.65 -2.63 16.23
N TYR A 51 -14.66 -1.77 16.07
CA TYR A 51 -14.50 -0.48 15.39
C TYR A 51 -13.53 0.46 16.12
N GLN A 52 -13.48 0.44 17.44
CA GLN A 52 -12.63 1.35 18.22
C GLN A 52 -11.21 0.81 18.42
N ASN A 53 -11.06 -0.49 18.66
CA ASN A 53 -9.81 -1.10 19.12
C ASN A 53 -9.06 -1.91 18.05
N GLU A 54 -9.77 -2.54 17.10
CA GLU A 54 -9.14 -3.43 16.11
C GLU A 54 -8.95 -2.75 14.75
N MET A 55 -9.82 -1.81 14.38
CA MET A 55 -9.72 -1.07 13.11
C MET A 55 -8.73 0.09 13.23
N GLN A 56 -7.85 0.21 12.23
CA GLN A 56 -6.98 1.38 12.07
C GLN A 56 -7.79 2.60 11.60
N ASP A 57 -7.40 3.80 12.02
CA ASP A 57 -8.09 5.03 11.60
C ASP A 57 -7.97 5.25 10.08
N HIS A 58 -6.76 5.10 9.55
CA HIS A 58 -6.43 5.17 8.12
C HIS A 58 -5.77 3.88 7.65
N GLY A 59 -5.89 3.57 6.36
CA GLY A 59 -5.17 2.45 5.77
C GLY A 59 -3.69 2.80 5.59
N ILE A 60 -2.81 1.82 5.76
CA ILE A 60 -1.39 1.96 5.46
C ILE A 60 -1.22 2.39 3.98
N PRO A 61 -0.28 3.29 3.64
CA PRO A 61 -0.03 3.70 2.26
C PRO A 61 0.29 2.52 1.34
N GLU A 62 -0.02 2.65 0.04
CA GLU A 62 0.26 1.61 -0.95
C GLU A 62 1.77 1.40 -1.15
N ILE A 63 2.53 2.49 -1.19
CA ILE A 63 3.99 2.48 -1.38
C ILE A 63 4.75 1.69 -0.30
N GLN A 64 4.16 1.51 0.88
CA GLN A 64 4.75 0.72 1.97
C GLN A 64 4.37 -0.76 1.92
N ARG A 65 3.50 -1.18 1.00
CA ARG A 65 2.87 -2.52 1.00
C ARG A 65 2.95 -3.27 -0.32
N THR A 66 3.50 -2.67 -1.37
CA THR A 66 3.59 -3.26 -2.71
C THR A 66 5.03 -3.41 -3.18
N ASN A 67 5.24 -4.20 -4.23
CA ASN A 67 6.54 -4.30 -4.88
C ASN A 67 6.85 -2.96 -5.57
N LEU A 68 8.04 -2.41 -5.29
CA LEU A 68 8.49 -1.12 -5.80
C LEU A 68 9.25 -1.19 -7.13
N SER A 69 9.51 -2.36 -7.70
CA SER A 69 10.31 -2.55 -8.92
C SER A 69 9.81 -1.69 -10.08
N SER A 70 8.50 -1.64 -10.33
CA SER A 70 7.90 -0.79 -11.37
C SER A 70 8.09 0.72 -11.09
N VAL A 71 8.03 1.12 -9.82
CA VAL A 71 8.21 2.51 -9.39
C VAL A 71 9.68 2.91 -9.51
N VAL A 72 10.59 2.05 -9.06
CA VAL A 72 12.04 2.24 -9.12
C VAL A 72 12.55 2.39 -10.56
N ILE A 73 12.08 1.56 -11.50
CA ILE A 73 12.41 1.72 -12.93
C ILE A 73 11.94 3.09 -13.42
N THR A 74 10.69 3.45 -13.11
CA THR A 74 10.11 4.71 -13.57
C THR A 74 10.88 5.91 -13.05
N LEU A 75 11.25 5.91 -11.77
CA LEU A 75 12.05 6.96 -11.14
C LEU A 75 13.45 7.05 -11.76
N LYS A 76 14.12 5.91 -12.02
CA LYS A 76 15.41 5.89 -12.73
C LYS A 76 15.30 6.41 -14.15
N ARG A 77 14.23 6.09 -14.88
CA ARG A 77 13.96 6.64 -16.23
C ARG A 77 13.75 8.15 -16.22
N LEU A 78 13.22 8.70 -15.12
CA LEU A 78 13.07 10.14 -14.92
C LEU A 78 14.39 10.82 -14.51
N GLY A 79 15.49 10.09 -14.37
CA GLY A 79 16.80 10.64 -13.98
C GLY A 79 17.00 10.77 -12.47
N ILE A 80 16.15 10.14 -11.66
CA ILE A 80 16.31 10.11 -10.20
C ILE A 80 17.12 8.86 -9.84
N HIS A 81 18.40 9.07 -9.55
CA HIS A 81 19.33 7.99 -9.20
C HIS A 81 19.35 7.71 -7.69
N ASP A 82 19.14 8.75 -6.88
CA ASP A 82 19.18 8.64 -5.41
C ASP A 82 17.78 8.43 -4.82
N LEU A 83 17.38 7.17 -4.76
CA LEU A 83 16.11 6.74 -4.17
C LEU A 83 16.12 6.78 -2.64
N MET A 84 17.31 6.85 -2.01
CA MET A 84 17.42 6.91 -0.56
C MET A 84 17.27 8.34 -0.04
N ASN A 85 17.61 9.35 -0.82
CA ASN A 85 17.39 10.75 -0.46
C ASN A 85 16.20 11.38 -1.20
N PHE A 86 15.43 10.60 -1.96
CA PHE A 86 14.22 11.08 -2.61
C PHE A 86 13.15 11.43 -1.59
N ASP A 87 12.47 12.57 -1.81
CA ASP A 87 11.44 13.12 -0.94
C ASP A 87 10.09 12.44 -1.21
N PHE A 88 9.91 11.24 -0.64
CA PHE A 88 8.64 10.53 -0.67
C PHE A 88 7.67 11.13 0.36
N ILE A 89 6.42 11.38 -0.06
CA ILE A 89 5.32 11.78 0.83
C ILE A 89 5.17 10.77 1.99
N ASP A 90 5.15 9.48 1.65
CA ASP A 90 5.20 8.38 2.59
C ASP A 90 6.38 7.49 2.21
N ARG A 91 7.45 7.55 2.98
CA ARG A 91 8.69 6.84 2.66
C ARG A 91 8.51 5.32 2.77
N PRO A 92 8.90 4.54 1.74
CA PRO A 92 8.90 3.09 1.84
C PRO A 92 10.05 2.57 2.72
N PRO A 93 9.94 1.33 3.24
CA PRO A 93 11.04 0.67 3.94
C PRO A 93 12.27 0.52 3.04
N ALA A 94 13.46 0.76 3.59
CA ALA A 94 14.72 0.66 2.85
C ALA A 94 14.95 -0.74 2.26
N GLU A 95 14.55 -1.79 2.98
CA GLU A 95 14.65 -3.19 2.53
C GLU A 95 13.87 -3.42 1.22
N THR A 96 12.66 -2.86 1.10
CA THR A 96 11.84 -2.97 -0.11
C THR A 96 12.48 -2.27 -1.30
N ILE A 97 13.13 -1.11 -1.09
CA ILE A 97 13.86 -0.40 -2.15
C ILE A 97 15.07 -1.22 -2.62
N ILE A 98 15.85 -1.76 -1.69
CA ILE A 98 17.04 -2.57 -2.01
C ILE A 98 16.63 -3.82 -2.78
N ARG A 99 15.60 -4.53 -2.32
CA ARG A 99 15.08 -5.72 -3.01
C ARG A 99 14.57 -5.42 -4.41
N ALA A 100 13.88 -4.30 -4.60
CA ALA A 100 13.46 -3.86 -5.92
C ALA A 100 14.67 -3.59 -6.83
N GLN A 101 15.72 -2.94 -6.34
CA GLN A 101 16.93 -2.70 -7.14
C GLN A 101 17.65 -4.01 -7.52
N GLU A 102 17.77 -4.95 -6.59
CA GLU A 102 18.34 -6.28 -6.83
C GLU A 102 17.55 -7.07 -7.88
N GLU A 103 16.22 -7.08 -7.77
CA GLU A 103 15.32 -7.72 -8.74
C GLU A 103 15.51 -7.15 -10.15
N LEU A 104 15.58 -5.83 -10.26
CA LEU A 104 15.76 -5.14 -11.53
C LEU A 104 17.15 -5.35 -12.15
N TYR A 105 18.19 -5.47 -11.31
CA TYR A 105 19.52 -5.85 -11.74
C TYR A 105 19.54 -7.29 -12.27
N ALA A 106 18.89 -8.22 -11.56
CA ALA A 106 18.76 -9.62 -12.00
C ALA A 106 17.99 -9.76 -13.33
N LEU A 107 17.01 -8.88 -13.59
CA LEU A 107 16.28 -8.82 -14.85
C LEU A 107 17.04 -8.11 -15.98
N CYS A 108 18.31 -7.73 -15.76
CA CYS A 108 19.14 -6.96 -16.70
C CYS A 108 18.50 -5.64 -17.16
N THR A 109 17.54 -5.11 -16.40
CA THR A 109 16.87 -3.83 -16.71
C THR A 109 17.69 -2.63 -16.24
N LEU A 110 18.57 -2.84 -15.26
CA LEU A 110 19.52 -1.84 -14.76
C LEU A 110 20.93 -2.31 -15.12
N ASN A 111 21.57 -1.67 -16.09
CA ASN A 111 22.99 -1.87 -16.34
C ASN A 111 23.81 -1.20 -15.23
N SER A 112 24.96 -1.78 -14.90
CA SER A 112 25.91 -1.32 -13.85
C SER A 112 26.55 0.06 -14.10
N ASN A 113 26.09 0.83 -15.09
CA ASN A 113 26.67 2.10 -15.53
C ASN A 113 25.64 3.26 -15.64
N SER A 114 24.75 3.46 -14.67
CA SER A 114 23.91 4.68 -14.55
C SER A 114 23.41 4.97 -13.14
#